data_AF-A0A4R2QU13-F1
#
_entry.id   AF-A0A4R2QU13-F1
#
_cell.length_a   1.000
_cell.length_b   1.000
_cell.length_c   1.000
_cell.angle_alpha   90.00
_cell.angle_beta   90.00
_cell.angle_gamma   90.00
#
_symmetry.space_group_name_H-M   'P 1'
#
loop_
_entity.id
_entity.type
_entity.pdbx_description
1 polymer ?
#
loop_
_entity_poly.entity_id
_entity_poly.type
_entity_poly.pdbx_seq_one_letter_code
_entity_poly.pdbx_strand_id
1 'polypeptide(L)' 'MQVTELDELIVKLIVDSGHPEIDSVERVPTPGRPDNHTRLVVRFASGASATIMVPLVTGGGVSHERYQLPAGVL' A
#
# COMPACT_ATOMS: atom_id res chain seq x y z
N MET A 1 4.44 -10.25 12.53
CA MET A 1 4.63 -9.72 11.16
C MET A 1 4.80 -8.23 11.31
N GLN A 2 5.95 -7.69 10.91
CA GLN A 2 6.20 -6.24 10.89
C GLN A 2 5.40 -5.61 9.73
N VAL A 3 5.07 -4.33 9.81
CA VAL A 3 4.21 -3.65 8.82
C VAL A 3 4.85 -3.64 7.43
N THR A 4 6.18 -3.50 7.34
CA THR A 4 6.94 -3.59 6.08
C THR A 4 6.79 -4.96 5.41
N GLU A 5 6.64 -6.04 6.19
CA GLU A 5 6.42 -7.40 5.68
C GLU A 5 5.02 -7.55 5.06
N LEU A 6 4.03 -6.76 5.50
CA LEU A 6 2.70 -6.72 4.90
C LEU A 6 2.71 -6.02 3.54
N ASP A 7 3.38 -4.88 3.43
CA ASP A 7 3.51 -4.15 2.17
C ASP A 7 4.28 -5.00 1.14
N GLU A 8 5.30 -5.75 1.59
CA GLU A 8 6.00 -6.77 0.80
C GLU A 8 5.07 -7.85 0.29
N LEU A 9 4.23 -8.39 1.16
CA LEU A 9 3.26 -9.40 0.80
C LEU A 9 2.24 -8.88 -0.23
N ILE A 10 1.71 -7.67 -0.05
CA ILE A 10 0.74 -7.08 -0.98
C ILE A 10 1.38 -6.83 -2.35
N VAL A 11 2.57 -6.23 -2.40
CA VAL A 11 3.29 -6.04 -3.67
C VAL A 11 3.52 -7.37 -4.36
N LYS A 12 3.99 -8.38 -3.62
CA LYS A 12 4.22 -9.72 -4.16
C LYS A 12 2.93 -10.33 -4.72
N LEU A 13 1.82 -10.27 -3.98
CA LEU A 13 0.52 -10.78 -4.45
C LEU A 13 0.04 -10.09 -5.72
N ILE A 14 0.23 -8.78 -5.82
CA ILE A 14 -0.17 -8.01 -7.02
C ILE A 14 0.70 -8.40 -8.22
N VAL A 15 2.02 -8.45 -8.05
CA VAL A 15 2.96 -8.82 -9.12
C VAL A 15 2.75 -10.27 -9.55
N ASP A 16 2.64 -11.20 -8.60
CA ASP A 16 2.44 -12.63 -8.85
C ASP A 16 1.06 -12.93 -9.45
N SER A 17 0.09 -12.01 -9.36
CA SER A 17 -1.22 -12.16 -10.02
C SER A 17 -1.10 -12.21 -11.55
N GLY A 18 0.01 -11.70 -12.12
CA GLY A 18 0.26 -11.69 -13.56
C GLY A 18 -0.80 -10.93 -14.36
N HIS A 19 -1.52 -10.00 -13.73
CA HIS A 19 -2.61 -9.29 -14.39
C HIS A 19 -2.04 -8.36 -15.48
N PRO A 20 -2.42 -8.55 -16.76
CA PRO A 20 -1.77 -7.86 -17.89
C PRO A 20 -2.01 -6.34 -17.91
N GLU A 21 -2.99 -5.86 -17.16
CA GLU A 21 -3.27 -4.44 -17.03
C GLU A 21 -2.37 -3.74 -16.01
N ILE A 22 -1.68 -4.49 -15.15
CA ILE A 22 -0.80 -3.90 -14.13
C ILE A 22 0.58 -3.73 -14.74
N ASP A 23 0.99 -2.48 -14.90
CA ASP A 23 2.30 -2.14 -15.45
C ASP A 23 3.38 -2.13 -14.36
N SER A 24 3.09 -1.50 -13.23
CA SER A 24 4.04 -1.37 -12.13
C SER A 24 3.38 -1.14 -10.77
N VAL A 25 4.09 -1.50 -9.70
CA VAL A 25 3.69 -1.26 -8.31
C VAL A 25 4.87 -0.64 -7.56
N GLU A 26 4.65 0.54 -6.99
CA GLU A 26 5.67 1.32 -6.28
C GLU A 26 5.31 1.50 -4.80
N ARG A 27 6.33 1.45 -3.94
CA ARG A 27 6.22 1.85 -2.54
C ARG A 27 6.48 3.33 -2.38
N VAL A 28 5.53 4.04 -1.81
CA VAL A 28 5.63 5.46 -1.49
C VAL A 28 5.62 5.63 0.03
N PRO A 29 6.76 5.99 0.65
CA PRO A 29 6.83 6.18 2.09
C PRO A 29 5.95 7.34 2.54
N THR A 30 5.47 7.29 3.77
CA THR A 30 4.74 8.39 4.39
C THR A 30 5.75 9.43 4.92
N PRO A 31 5.67 10.71 4.50
CA PRO A 31 6.58 11.75 4.97
C PRO A 31 6.57 11.85 6.50
N GLY A 32 7.75 11.86 7.12
CA GLY A 32 7.91 11.94 8.58
C GLY A 32 7.63 10.63 9.35
N ARG A 33 7.19 9.56 8.66
CA ARG A 33 7.02 8.22 9.24
C ARG A 33 7.38 7.16 8.18
N PRO A 34 8.65 7.03 7.80
CA PRO A 34 9.08 6.14 6.70
C PRO A 34 8.76 4.67 6.97
N ASP A 35 8.68 4.27 8.24
CA ASP A 35 8.41 2.89 8.68
C ASP A 35 6.91 2.62 8.94
N ASN A 36 6.04 3.61 8.71
CA ASN A 36 4.64 3.53 9.05
C ASN A 36 3.76 3.78 7.81
N HIS A 37 2.97 2.77 7.45
CA HIS A 37 2.01 2.78 6.35
C HIS A 37 2.62 3.23 5.01
N THR A 38 3.24 2.30 4.29
CA THR A 38 3.67 2.56 2.92
C THR A 38 2.45 2.63 2.03
N ARG A 39 2.31 3.73 1.27
CA ARG A 39 1.30 3.83 0.22
C ARG A 39 1.80 2.99 -0.94
N LEU A 40 1.01 2.05 -1.43
CA LEU A 40 1.31 1.36 -2.68
C LEU A 40 0.62 2.10 -3.81
N VAL A 41 1.39 2.50 -4.81
CA VAL A 41 0.84 3.07 -6.04
C VAL A 41 0.91 1.99 -7.11
N VAL A 42 -0.24 1.60 -7.62
CA VAL A 42 -0.38 0.68 -8.75
C VAL A 42 -0.61 1.52 -10.01
N ARG A 43 0.25 1.34 -11.01
CA ARG A 43 0.10 1.95 -12.33
C ARG A 43 -0.44 0.91 -13.29
N PHE A 44 -1.46 1.30 -14.05
CA PHE A 44 -2.08 0.44 -15.04
C PHE A 44 -1.61 0.80 -16.45
N ALA A 45 -1.59 -0.17 -17.36
CA ALA A 45 -1.26 0.02 -18.77
C ALA A 45 -2.20 1.01 -19.48
N SER A 46 -3.41 1.21 -18.94
CA SER A 46 -4.38 2.20 -19.40
C SER A 46 -3.99 3.65 -19.06
N GLY A 47 -2.95 3.87 -18.25
CA GLY A 47 -2.56 5.18 -17.70
C GLY A 47 -3.31 5.55 -16.41
N ALA A 48 -4.24 4.71 -15.96
CA ALA A 48 -4.87 4.86 -14.65
C ALA A 48 -3.88 4.58 -13.52
N SER A 49 -4.19 5.08 -12.33
CA SER A 49 -3.44 4.75 -11.11
C SER A 49 -4.38 4.49 -9.94
N ALA A 50 -4.03 3.52 -9.10
CA ALA A 50 -4.71 3.25 -7.83
C ALA A 50 -3.71 3.40 -6.69
N THR A 51 -4.19 3.93 -5.56
CA THR A 51 -3.42 3.97 -4.32
C THR A 51 -4.03 3.01 -3.32
N ILE A 52 -3.24 2.05 -2.86
CA ILE A 52 -3.62 1.11 -1.79
C ILE A 52 -2.91 1.57 -0.52
N MET A 53 -3.68 1.71 0.54
CA MET A 53 -3.18 2.08 1.85
C MET A 53 -3.88 1.21 2.90
N VAL A 54 -3.09 0.59 3.77
CA VAL A 54 -3.61 -0.20 4.89
C VAL A 54 -3.82 0.75 6.07
N PRO A 55 -5.05 1.07 6.50
CA PRO A 55 -5.28 2.06 7.57
C PRO A 55 -5.15 1.47 8.98
N LEU A 56 -5.20 0.14 9.10
CA LEU A 56 -5.16 -0.58 10.37
C LEU A 56 -4.72 -2.03 10.13
N VAL A 57 -3.83 -2.54 10.99
CA VAL A 57 -3.52 -3.97 11.10
C VAL A 57 -3.98 -4.41 12.49
N THR A 58 -4.80 -5.45 12.56
CA THR A 58 -5.27 -6.03 13.84
C THR A 58 -4.68 -7.41 14.06
N GLY A 59 -4.13 -7.64 15.26
CA GLY A 59 -3.53 -8.92 15.66
C GLY A 59 -2.03 -8.83 15.94
N GLY A 60 -1.49 -9.79 16.72
CA GLY A 60 -0.06 -9.81 17.06
C GLY A 60 0.41 -8.75 18.06
N GLY A 61 -0.50 -8.14 18.83
CA GLY A 61 -0.16 -7.13 19.85
C GLY A 61 0.14 -5.73 19.31
N VAL A 62 -0.02 -5.51 18.00
CA VAL A 62 0.24 -4.22 17.35
C VAL A 62 -1.10 -3.55 17.03
N SER A 63 -1.28 -2.33 17.53
CA SER A 63 -2.40 -1.45 17.20
C SER A 63 -1.82 -0.13 16.74
N HIS A 64 -1.98 0.19 15.46
CA HIS A 64 -1.61 1.50 14.92
C HIS A 64 -2.85 2.40 14.91
N GLU A 65 -2.66 3.70 15.18
CA GLU A 65 -3.72 4.69 15.01
C GLU A 65 -4.23 4.65 13.56
N ARG A 66 -5.56 4.66 13.39
CA ARG A 66 -6.18 4.72 12.06
C ARG A 66 -5.67 5.96 11.33
N TYR A 67 -5.00 5.76 10.20
CA TYR A 67 -4.65 6.86 9.32
C TYR A 67 -5.93 7.43 8.69
N GLN A 68 -6.13 8.74 8.82
CA GLN A 68 -7.21 9.45 8.14
C GLN A 68 -6.78 9.77 6.71
N LEU A 69 -7.57 9.34 5.72
CA LEU A 69 -7.38 9.73 4.33
C LEU A 69 -7.42 11.27 4.21
N PRO A 70 -6.51 11.89 3.45
CA PRO A 70 -6.60 13.31 3.15
C PRO A 70 -7.92 13.60 2.44
N ALA A 71 -8.68 14.59 2.92
CA ALA A 71 -9.87 15.05 2.23
C ALA A 71 -9.48 15.57 0.83
N GLY A 72 -9.97 14.92 -0.22
CA GLY A 72 -9.70 15.31 -1.61
C GLY A 72 -9.14 14.22 -2.54
N VAL A 73 -9.01 12.98 -2.08
CA VAL A 73 -8.63 11.81 -2.91
C VAL A 73 -9.87 10.94 -3.26
N LEU A 74 -11.04 11.56 -3.45
CA LEU A 74 -12.25 10.91 -3.97
C LEU A 74 -12.72 11.61 -5.25
#